data_AF-A0A9D6HVD1-F1
#
_entry.id   AF-A0A9D6HVD1-F1
#
_cell.length_a   1.000
_cell.length_b   1.000
_cell.length_c   1.000
_cell.angle_alpha   90.00
_cell.angle_beta   90.00
_cell.angle_gamma   90.00
#
_symmetry.space_group_name_H-M   'P 1'
#
loop_
_entity.id
_entity.type
_entity.pdbx_description
1 polymer ?
#
loop_
_entity_poly.entity_id
_entity_poly.type
_entity_poly.pdbx_seq_one_letter_code
_entity_poly.pdbx_strand_id
1 'polypeptide(L)'
;MLFVKWDKSRGIQVTIPFEAHLYFAVAYLALSIFTHPELQTGVTERDLVRLTADYLLKYRFEDRPEAEKAAKEFIEFCAGRAWVFTDMGTTAEGERIFQFTHRTFLEYFTAHHLVRTHRTPKELKGALLPRLLERARDVVAQIAFQLQNKNIEGAGDNLLRLFLSEANTRDQCQKFNILSFAARCLEFLVPSPPVLRQIVETCINSCIGWSSSDASRVEVKRRFLRGEVGPRELMQDLLLSLALGENRDLVGRNLERCLAERITKGGDRESTLAVE
;
A
#
# COMPACT_ATOMS: atom_id res chain seq x y z
N MET A 1 -2.63 18.17 -13.36
CA MET A 1 -1.99 17.52 -12.18
C MET A 1 -1.42 18.57 -11.25
N LEU A 2 -1.17 18.23 -9.98
CA LEU A 2 -0.69 19.16 -8.96
C LEU A 2 0.59 19.91 -9.42
N PHE A 3 1.48 19.24 -10.15
CA PHE A 3 2.78 19.77 -10.60
C PHE A 3 2.68 20.87 -11.63
N VAL A 4 1.85 20.65 -12.66
CA VAL A 4 1.56 21.68 -13.67
C VAL A 4 0.85 22.87 -13.05
N LYS A 5 -0.04 22.65 -12.06
CA LYS A 5 -0.68 23.75 -11.33
C LYS A 5 0.29 24.49 -10.40
N TRP A 6 1.21 23.79 -9.75
CA TRP A 6 2.17 24.35 -8.80
C TRP A 6 3.26 25.17 -9.49
N ASP A 7 3.84 24.66 -10.58
CA ASP A 7 4.80 25.39 -11.40
C ASP A 7 4.17 26.60 -12.09
N LYS A 8 2.94 26.43 -12.62
CA LYS A 8 2.16 27.52 -13.21
C LYS A 8 1.81 28.60 -12.17
N SER A 9 1.54 28.22 -10.92
CA SER A 9 1.32 29.17 -9.82
C SER A 9 2.58 29.93 -9.40
N ARG A 10 3.78 29.42 -9.74
CA ARG A 10 5.08 30.07 -9.50
C ARG A 10 5.64 30.77 -10.74
N GLY A 11 4.89 30.83 -11.84
CA GLY A 11 5.31 31.49 -13.08
C GLY A 11 6.46 30.80 -13.82
N ILE A 12 6.78 29.53 -13.48
CA ILE A 12 7.88 28.80 -14.11
C ILE A 12 7.38 28.19 -15.42
N GLN A 13 7.79 28.74 -16.56
CA GLN A 13 7.59 28.11 -17.86
C GLN A 13 8.77 27.20 -18.18
N VAL A 14 8.56 25.89 -18.17
CA VAL A 14 9.56 24.94 -18.66
C VAL A 14 8.95 24.14 -19.79
N THR A 15 9.60 24.17 -20.95
CA THR A 15 9.36 23.29 -22.08
C THR A 15 10.27 22.07 -21.97
N ILE A 16 9.80 21.00 -21.31
CA ILE A 16 10.46 19.69 -21.40
C ILE A 16 9.91 18.98 -22.65
N PRO A 17 10.74 18.34 -23.50
CA PRO A 17 10.30 17.67 -24.73
C PRO A 17 9.31 16.50 -24.53
N PHE A 18 8.99 16.14 -23.28
CA PHE A 18 8.07 15.06 -22.94
C PHE A 18 7.15 15.38 -21.75
N GLU A 19 6.66 16.62 -21.64
CA GLU A 19 5.77 17.07 -20.54
C GLU A 19 4.62 16.08 -20.22
N ALA A 20 4.00 15.47 -21.25
CA ALA A 20 2.93 14.48 -21.08
C ALA A 20 3.35 13.23 -20.27
N HIS A 21 4.64 12.90 -20.27
CA HIS A 21 5.19 11.75 -19.56
C HIS A 21 5.79 12.10 -18.20
N LEU A 22 5.89 13.38 -17.83
CA LEU A 22 6.58 13.85 -16.62
C LEU A 22 6.07 13.13 -15.37
N TYR A 23 4.76 13.15 -15.16
CA TYR A 23 4.14 12.49 -14.02
C TYR A 23 4.41 10.98 -14.00
N PHE A 24 4.32 10.34 -15.16
CA PHE A 24 4.49 8.89 -15.29
C PHE A 24 5.95 8.46 -15.14
N ALA A 25 6.89 9.29 -15.56
CA ALA A 25 8.32 9.10 -15.35
C ALA A 25 8.65 9.19 -13.84
N VAL A 26 8.13 10.19 -13.12
CA VAL A 26 8.29 10.28 -11.66
C VAL A 26 7.68 9.06 -10.97
N ALA A 27 6.47 8.64 -11.39
CA ALA A 27 5.83 7.44 -10.85
C ALA A 27 6.64 6.16 -11.11
N TYR A 28 7.25 6.05 -12.29
CA TYR A 28 8.15 4.95 -12.62
C TYR A 28 9.40 4.95 -11.73
N LEU A 29 10.09 6.09 -11.60
CA LEU A 29 11.24 6.23 -10.71
C LEU A 29 10.89 5.90 -9.26
N ALA A 30 9.75 6.38 -8.78
CA ALA A 30 9.26 6.08 -7.44
C ALA A 30 9.13 4.57 -7.23
N LEU A 31 8.48 3.85 -8.15
CA LEU A 31 8.38 2.40 -8.05
C LEU A 31 9.76 1.74 -8.08
N SER A 32 10.64 2.13 -9.01
CA SER A 32 12.01 1.59 -9.11
C SER A 32 12.80 1.79 -7.82
N ILE A 33 12.78 2.99 -7.23
CA ILE A 33 13.47 3.29 -5.97
C ILE A 33 12.83 2.55 -4.81
N PHE A 34 11.50 2.53 -4.75
CA PHE A 34 10.77 1.89 -3.68
C PHE A 34 10.99 0.37 -3.63
N THR A 35 11.20 -0.29 -4.78
CA THR A 35 11.42 -1.73 -4.81
C THR A 35 12.84 -2.16 -4.43
N HIS A 36 13.82 -1.25 -4.50
CA HIS A 36 15.24 -1.50 -4.29
C HIS A 36 15.71 -0.79 -3.00
N PRO A 37 15.81 -1.49 -1.85
CA PRO A 37 16.16 -0.89 -0.57
C PRO A 37 17.44 -0.05 -0.59
N GLU A 38 18.43 -0.46 -1.37
CA GLU A 38 19.71 0.22 -1.59
C GLU A 38 19.56 1.61 -2.22
N LEU A 39 18.48 1.85 -2.96
CA LEU A 39 18.20 3.13 -3.60
C LEU A 39 17.41 4.09 -2.68
N GLN A 40 16.84 3.59 -1.58
CA GLN A 40 15.99 4.41 -0.72
C GLN A 40 16.76 5.40 0.15
N THR A 41 18.02 5.11 0.46
CA THR A 41 18.91 5.99 1.24
C THR A 41 19.57 7.07 0.40
N GLY A 42 19.46 6.98 -0.93
CA GLY A 42 20.06 7.91 -1.87
C GLY A 42 20.31 7.22 -3.21
N VAL A 43 20.12 7.95 -4.29
CA VAL A 43 20.29 7.48 -5.67
C VAL A 43 21.26 8.39 -6.37
N THR A 44 22.26 7.81 -7.03
CA THR A 44 23.20 8.61 -7.82
C THR A 44 22.50 9.26 -9.00
N GLU A 45 23.00 10.41 -9.45
CA GLU A 45 22.51 11.06 -10.65
C GLU A 45 22.55 10.14 -11.86
N ARG A 46 23.63 9.38 -12.04
CA ARG A 46 23.77 8.41 -13.13
C ARG A 46 22.68 7.33 -13.06
N ASP A 47 22.37 6.80 -11.89
CA ASP A 47 21.32 5.79 -11.74
C ASP A 47 19.93 6.37 -12.05
N LEU A 48 19.65 7.60 -11.61
CA LEU A 48 18.41 8.30 -11.93
C LEU A 48 18.26 8.54 -13.44
N VAL A 49 19.33 8.98 -14.09
CA VAL A 49 19.37 9.18 -15.55
C VAL A 49 19.15 7.86 -16.27
N ARG A 50 19.85 6.78 -15.87
CA ARG A 50 19.68 5.45 -16.47
C ARG A 50 18.23 4.97 -16.36
N LEU A 51 17.66 4.99 -15.16
CA LEU A 51 16.28 4.53 -14.95
C LEU A 51 15.27 5.36 -15.77
N THR A 52 15.48 6.67 -15.83
CA THR A 52 14.62 7.56 -16.63
C THR A 52 14.77 7.28 -18.12
N ALA A 53 16.00 7.09 -18.61
CA ALA A 53 16.27 6.77 -20.01
C ALA A 53 15.61 5.44 -20.41
N ASP A 54 15.67 4.42 -19.56
CA ASP A 54 15.00 3.13 -19.81
C ASP A 54 13.48 3.29 -19.94
N TYR A 55 12.87 4.13 -19.11
CA TYR A 55 11.46 4.48 -19.23
C TYR A 55 11.16 5.25 -20.52
N LEU A 56 11.96 6.26 -20.84
CA LEU A 56 11.76 7.12 -22.01
C LEU A 56 11.97 6.37 -23.33
N LEU A 57 12.94 5.45 -23.39
CA LEU A 57 13.15 4.57 -24.53
C LEU A 57 11.97 3.64 -24.77
N LYS A 58 11.27 3.22 -23.70
CA LYS A 58 10.09 2.37 -23.83
C LYS A 58 8.85 3.10 -24.37
N TYR A 59 8.70 4.39 -24.05
CA TYR A 59 7.43 5.09 -24.26
C TYR A 59 7.49 6.33 -25.15
N ARG A 60 8.66 6.90 -25.42
CA ARG A 60 8.78 8.22 -26.04
C ARG A 60 9.83 8.33 -27.15
N PHE A 61 10.96 7.66 -27.01
CA PHE A 61 12.09 7.75 -27.94
C PHE A 61 12.49 6.37 -28.46
N GLU A 62 13.04 6.30 -29.66
CA GLU A 62 13.55 5.06 -30.27
C GLU A 62 15.07 4.91 -30.09
N ASP A 63 15.78 6.01 -29.88
CA ASP A 63 17.23 6.07 -29.75
C ASP A 63 17.67 6.26 -28.29
N ARG A 64 18.68 5.48 -27.89
CA ARG A 64 19.21 5.46 -26.52
C ARG A 64 19.92 6.79 -26.17
N PRO A 65 20.87 7.30 -26.97
CA PRO A 65 21.45 8.63 -26.75
C PRO A 65 20.41 9.76 -26.58
N GLU A 66 19.36 9.79 -27.40
CA GLU A 66 18.30 10.80 -27.28
C GLU A 66 17.53 10.65 -25.96
N ALA A 67 17.16 9.42 -25.59
CA ALA A 67 16.50 9.14 -24.31
C ALA A 67 17.37 9.51 -23.10
N GLU A 68 18.68 9.27 -23.16
CA GLU A 68 19.62 9.64 -22.09
C GLU A 68 19.78 11.16 -21.97
N LYS A 69 19.84 11.88 -23.09
CA LYS A 69 19.85 13.35 -23.07
C LYS A 69 18.59 13.90 -22.43
N ALA A 70 17.42 13.43 -22.86
CA ALA A 70 16.13 13.82 -22.31
C ALA A 70 16.00 13.47 -20.82
N ALA A 71 16.53 12.31 -20.42
CA ALA A 71 16.59 11.89 -19.02
C ALA A 71 17.42 12.85 -18.16
N LYS A 72 18.60 13.27 -18.62
CA LYS A 72 19.45 14.25 -17.91
C LYS A 72 18.71 15.57 -17.69
N GLU A 73 18.13 16.13 -18.75
CA GLU A 73 17.35 17.37 -18.66
C GLU A 73 16.19 17.25 -17.66
N PHE A 74 15.56 16.08 -17.59
CA PHE A 74 14.49 15.82 -16.62
C PHE A 74 14.96 15.63 -15.18
N ILE A 75 16.10 14.98 -14.96
CA ILE A 75 16.65 14.87 -13.61
C ILE A 75 17.10 16.24 -13.11
N GLU A 76 17.74 17.06 -13.94
CA GLU A 76 18.05 18.45 -13.62
C GLU A 76 16.78 19.26 -13.31
N PHE A 77 15.73 19.09 -14.13
CA PHE A 77 14.42 19.70 -13.90
C PHE A 77 13.80 19.31 -12.55
N CYS A 78 13.91 18.04 -12.16
CA CYS A 78 13.40 17.52 -10.89
C CYS A 78 14.26 17.94 -9.71
N ALA A 79 15.59 17.99 -9.86
CA ALA A 79 16.54 18.43 -8.84
C ALA A 79 16.37 19.92 -8.50
N GLY A 80 16.06 20.75 -9.50
CA GLY A 80 15.72 22.18 -9.30
C GLY A 80 14.39 22.42 -8.57
N ARG A 81 13.65 21.36 -8.24
CA ARG A 81 12.34 21.40 -7.60
C ARG A 81 12.38 20.64 -6.28
N ALA A 82 12.52 21.40 -5.21
CA ALA A 82 12.64 20.93 -3.82
C ALA A 82 11.48 20.07 -3.27
N TRP A 83 10.52 19.66 -4.09
CA TRP A 83 9.43 18.75 -3.73
C TRP A 83 9.52 17.40 -4.44
N VAL A 84 10.36 17.24 -5.47
CA VAL A 84 10.58 15.94 -6.13
C VAL A 84 11.79 15.27 -5.49
N PHE A 85 12.97 15.84 -5.72
CA PHE A 85 14.23 15.35 -5.20
C PHE A 85 14.92 16.40 -4.35
N THR A 86 15.60 15.93 -3.32
CA THR A 86 16.52 16.70 -2.49
C THR A 86 17.93 16.20 -2.76
N ASP A 87 18.86 17.13 -2.97
CA ASP A 87 20.30 16.84 -3.06
C ASP A 87 20.82 16.47 -1.65
N MET A 88 21.40 15.27 -1.55
CA MET A 88 21.92 14.67 -0.31
C MET A 88 23.45 14.78 -0.23
N GLY A 89 24.08 15.51 -1.15
CA GLY A 89 25.53 15.67 -1.25
C GLY A 89 26.11 14.85 -2.41
N THR A 90 27.37 14.45 -2.25
CA THR A 90 28.14 13.75 -3.30
C THR A 90 28.80 12.47 -2.78
N THR A 91 29.05 11.53 -3.68
CA THR A 91 29.91 10.37 -3.41
C THR A 91 31.37 10.81 -3.26
N ALA A 92 32.27 9.89 -2.87
CA ALA A 92 33.71 10.17 -2.77
C ALA A 92 34.32 10.61 -4.12
N GLU A 93 33.71 10.18 -5.22
CA GLU A 93 34.09 10.51 -6.60
C GLU A 93 33.46 11.83 -7.10
N GLY A 94 32.70 12.52 -6.25
CA GLY A 94 32.04 13.79 -6.57
C GLY A 94 30.70 13.66 -7.31
N GLU A 95 30.11 12.46 -7.39
CA GLU A 95 28.81 12.26 -8.05
C GLU A 95 27.65 12.67 -7.13
N ARG A 96 26.69 13.46 -7.63
CA ARG A 96 25.52 13.90 -6.84
C ARG A 96 24.62 12.74 -6.45
N ILE A 97 24.12 12.81 -5.21
CA ILE A 97 23.17 11.84 -4.64
C ILE A 97 21.86 12.54 -4.38
N PHE A 98 20.76 11.93 -4.80
CA PHE A 98 19.41 12.46 -4.65
C PHE A 98 18.53 11.52 -3.85
N GLN A 99 17.55 12.08 -3.14
CA GLN A 99 16.49 11.33 -2.49
C GLN A 99 15.14 12.00 -2.73
N PHE A 100 14.04 11.24 -2.75
CA PHE A 100 12.71 11.86 -2.72
C PHE A 100 12.58 12.77 -1.50
N THR A 101 12.14 14.01 -1.72
CA THR A 101 12.05 15.02 -0.65
C THR A 101 11.24 14.53 0.54
N HIS A 102 10.13 13.84 0.26
CA HIS A 102 9.28 13.25 1.29
C HIS A 102 8.95 11.79 0.95
N ARG A 103 9.03 10.93 1.97
CA ARG A 103 8.63 9.52 1.88
C ARG A 103 7.19 9.35 1.39
N THR A 104 6.30 10.23 1.79
CA THR A 104 4.89 10.23 1.36
C THR A 104 4.73 10.42 -0.14
N PHE A 105 5.60 11.21 -0.80
CA PHE A 105 5.59 11.34 -2.26
C PHE A 105 6.08 10.07 -2.93
N LEU A 106 7.18 9.49 -2.44
CA LEU A 106 7.66 8.19 -2.94
C LEU A 106 6.54 7.14 -2.86
N GLU A 107 5.85 7.04 -1.73
CA GLU A 107 4.76 6.09 -1.52
C GLU A 107 3.55 6.37 -2.44
N TYR A 108 3.14 7.64 -2.54
CA TYR A 108 2.03 8.05 -3.41
C TYR A 108 2.30 7.75 -4.89
N PHE A 109 3.47 8.13 -5.40
CA PHE A 109 3.85 7.90 -6.79
C PHE A 109 4.04 6.43 -7.10
N THR A 110 4.56 5.65 -6.15
CA THR A 110 4.63 4.18 -6.26
C THR A 110 3.23 3.60 -6.41
N ALA A 111 2.29 3.98 -5.54
CA ALA A 111 0.91 3.50 -5.60
C ALA A 111 0.24 3.89 -6.92
N HIS A 112 0.45 5.13 -7.40
CA HIS A 112 -0.09 5.56 -8.68
C HIS A 112 0.50 4.76 -9.85
N HIS A 113 1.79 4.44 -9.83
CA HIS A 113 2.37 3.59 -10.87
C HIS A 113 1.70 2.22 -10.88
N LEU A 114 1.52 1.61 -9.71
CA LEU A 114 0.88 0.30 -9.56
C LEU A 114 -0.55 0.28 -10.12
N VAL A 115 -1.39 1.24 -9.74
CA VAL A 115 -2.80 1.29 -10.22
C VAL A 115 -2.88 1.53 -11.73
N ARG A 116 -1.94 2.28 -12.30
CA ARG A 116 -1.92 2.55 -13.74
C ARG A 116 -1.53 1.31 -14.55
N THR A 117 -0.60 0.50 -14.05
CA THR A 117 -0.11 -0.71 -14.73
C THR A 117 -0.92 -1.97 -14.41
N HIS A 118 -1.65 -1.97 -13.29
CA HIS A 118 -2.53 -3.05 -12.85
C HIS A 118 -3.95 -2.50 -12.77
N ARG A 119 -4.66 -2.53 -13.90
CA ARG A 119 -5.91 -1.80 -14.10
C ARG A 119 -7.11 -2.49 -13.48
N THR A 120 -7.02 -3.78 -13.19
CA THR A 120 -8.10 -4.53 -12.54
C THR A 120 -7.80 -4.83 -11.06
N PRO A 121 -8.83 -5.03 -10.22
CA PRO A 121 -8.65 -5.51 -8.85
C PRO A 121 -7.82 -6.80 -8.75
N LYS A 122 -7.98 -7.71 -9.73
CA LYS A 122 -7.25 -8.98 -9.75
C LYS A 122 -5.75 -8.79 -10.02
N GLU A 123 -5.40 -7.92 -10.97
CA GLU A 123 -4.01 -7.57 -11.26
C GLU A 123 -3.37 -6.85 -10.07
N LEU A 124 -4.09 -5.89 -9.46
CA LEU A 124 -3.57 -5.14 -8.33
C LEU A 124 -3.37 -6.03 -7.10
N LYS A 125 -4.30 -6.97 -6.83
CA LYS A 125 -4.10 -8.02 -5.83
C LYS A 125 -2.82 -8.79 -6.08
N GLY A 126 -2.58 -9.24 -7.32
CA GLY A 126 -1.38 -9.97 -7.69
C GLY A 126 -0.09 -9.22 -7.37
N ALA A 127 -0.07 -7.91 -7.61
CA ALA A 127 1.09 -7.05 -7.32
C ALA A 127 1.30 -6.76 -5.83
N LEU A 128 0.23 -6.63 -5.05
CA LEU A 128 0.29 -6.22 -3.65
C LEU A 128 0.41 -7.40 -2.67
N LEU A 129 -0.19 -8.54 -3.00
CA LEU A 129 -0.32 -9.67 -2.08
C LEU A 129 1.02 -10.14 -1.50
N PRO A 130 2.10 -10.37 -2.29
CA PRO A 130 3.37 -10.86 -1.74
C PRO A 130 3.92 -9.95 -0.62
N ARG A 131 3.76 -8.64 -0.76
CA ARG A 131 4.27 -7.65 0.21
C ARG A 131 3.40 -7.58 1.46
N LEU A 132 2.08 -7.69 1.29
CA LEU A 132 1.13 -7.72 2.40
C LEU A 132 1.28 -8.98 3.26
N LEU A 133 1.65 -10.12 2.65
CA LEU A 133 1.97 -11.35 3.40
C LEU A 133 3.15 -11.15 4.37
N GLU A 134 4.08 -10.25 4.04
CA GLU A 134 5.27 -9.92 4.84
C GLU A 134 5.09 -8.66 5.71
N ARG A 135 3.88 -8.06 5.75
CA ARG A 135 3.61 -6.71 6.31
C ARG A 135 4.56 -5.63 5.79
N ALA A 136 5.12 -5.84 4.62
CA ALA A 136 5.96 -4.85 3.98
C ALA A 136 5.07 -3.85 3.26
N ARG A 137 5.33 -2.55 3.48
CA ARG A 137 4.90 -1.47 2.57
C ARG A 137 3.38 -1.25 2.53
N ASP A 138 2.71 -1.44 3.67
CA ASP A 138 1.25 -1.31 3.83
C ASP A 138 0.68 0.02 3.32
N VAL A 139 1.37 1.14 3.55
CA VAL A 139 0.91 2.47 3.12
C VAL A 139 0.70 2.55 1.61
N VAL A 140 1.61 1.97 0.81
CA VAL A 140 1.48 1.94 -0.65
C VAL A 140 0.27 1.12 -1.08
N ALA A 141 0.01 -0.01 -0.41
CA ALA A 141 -1.16 -0.84 -0.69
C ALA A 141 -2.47 -0.08 -0.36
N GLN A 142 -2.53 0.62 0.77
CA GLN A 142 -3.69 1.43 1.15
C GLN A 142 -3.96 2.56 0.13
N ILE A 143 -2.92 3.30 -0.27
CA ILE A 143 -3.08 4.36 -1.29
C ILE A 143 -3.51 3.75 -2.63
N ALA A 144 -2.96 2.59 -3.03
CA ALA A 144 -3.36 1.92 -4.26
C ALA A 144 -4.84 1.49 -4.25
N PHE A 145 -5.34 0.99 -3.11
CA PHE A 145 -6.75 0.68 -2.91
C PHE A 145 -7.63 1.92 -3.07
N GLN A 146 -7.27 3.02 -2.41
CA GLN A 146 -8.01 4.30 -2.52
C GLN A 146 -8.05 4.81 -3.96
N LEU A 147 -6.90 4.79 -4.66
CA LEU A 147 -6.79 5.24 -6.04
C LEU A 147 -7.62 4.36 -6.98
N GLN A 148 -7.57 3.04 -6.84
CA GLN A 148 -8.35 2.16 -7.72
C GLN A 148 -9.86 2.27 -7.43
N ASN A 149 -10.27 2.38 -6.15
CA ASN A 149 -11.67 2.59 -5.77
C ASN A 149 -12.24 3.92 -6.30
N LYS A 150 -11.42 4.97 -6.38
CA LYS A 150 -11.81 6.25 -6.99
C LYS A 150 -11.96 6.19 -8.51
N ASN A 151 -11.21 5.32 -9.17
CA ASN A 151 -11.17 5.22 -10.63
C ASN A 151 -12.18 4.21 -11.20
N ILE A 152 -12.56 3.21 -10.42
CA ILE A 152 -13.39 2.09 -10.86
C ILE A 152 -14.47 1.83 -9.79
N GLU A 153 -15.72 1.99 -10.20
CA GLU A 153 -16.87 1.72 -9.34
C GLU A 153 -16.84 0.27 -8.82
N GLY A 154 -17.06 0.10 -7.51
CA GLY A 154 -17.04 -1.21 -6.86
C GLY A 154 -15.67 -1.87 -6.74
N ALA A 155 -14.57 -1.21 -7.14
CA ALA A 155 -13.23 -1.81 -7.02
C ALA A 155 -12.81 -2.06 -5.56
N GLY A 156 -13.20 -1.20 -4.61
CA GLY A 156 -12.93 -1.42 -3.19
C GLY A 156 -13.54 -2.73 -2.68
N ASP A 157 -14.83 -2.96 -2.96
CA ASP A 157 -15.52 -4.21 -2.65
C ASP A 157 -14.85 -5.43 -3.29
N ASN A 158 -14.53 -5.33 -4.58
CA ASN A 158 -13.90 -6.42 -5.31
C ASN A 158 -12.51 -6.75 -4.76
N LEU A 159 -11.69 -5.75 -4.45
CA LEU A 159 -10.39 -5.92 -3.82
C LEU A 159 -10.53 -6.60 -2.46
N LEU A 160 -11.38 -6.08 -1.57
CA LEU A 160 -11.57 -6.64 -0.24
C LEU A 160 -12.05 -8.10 -0.31
N ARG A 161 -13.01 -8.43 -1.17
CA ARG A 161 -13.46 -9.81 -1.39
C ARG A 161 -12.34 -10.72 -1.89
N LEU A 162 -11.53 -10.25 -2.83
CA LEU A 162 -10.39 -11.00 -3.34
C LEU A 162 -9.37 -11.29 -2.23
N PHE A 163 -9.05 -10.31 -1.38
CA PHE A 163 -8.15 -10.51 -0.24
C PHE A 163 -8.75 -11.43 0.82
N LEU A 164 -10.05 -11.32 1.14
CA LEU A 164 -10.73 -12.24 2.05
C LEU A 164 -10.71 -13.68 1.53
N SER A 165 -10.94 -13.88 0.22
CA SER A 165 -10.86 -15.20 -0.40
C SER A 165 -9.45 -15.79 -0.30
N GLU A 166 -8.42 -14.95 -0.47
CA GLU A 166 -7.03 -15.34 -0.34
C GLU A 166 -6.68 -15.69 1.10
N ALA A 167 -7.17 -14.93 2.08
CA ALA A 167 -6.91 -15.18 3.50
C ALA A 167 -7.36 -16.58 3.94
N ASN A 168 -8.41 -17.13 3.32
CA ASN A 168 -8.91 -18.47 3.62
C ASN A 168 -8.03 -19.61 3.08
N THR A 169 -7.10 -19.34 2.17
CA THR A 169 -6.19 -20.34 1.58
C THR A 169 -4.77 -20.26 2.14
N ARG A 170 -4.52 -19.38 3.12
CA ARG A 170 -3.19 -19.10 3.67
C ARG A 170 -3.03 -19.68 5.06
N ASP A 171 -1.78 -19.80 5.51
CA ASP A 171 -1.50 -20.14 6.91
C ASP A 171 -2.02 -19.05 7.86
N GLN A 172 -2.09 -19.38 9.15
CA GLN A 172 -2.70 -18.50 10.14
C GLN A 172 -2.04 -17.12 10.24
N CYS A 173 -0.71 -17.03 10.11
CA CYS A 173 0.01 -15.76 10.20
C CYS A 173 -0.31 -14.89 8.98
N GLN A 174 -0.18 -15.47 7.79
CA GLN A 174 -0.51 -14.80 6.53
C GLN A 174 -1.97 -14.37 6.47
N LYS A 175 -2.89 -15.22 6.96
CA LYS A 175 -4.31 -14.91 7.10
C LYS A 175 -4.50 -13.69 7.98
N PHE A 176 -3.87 -13.64 9.16
CA PHE A 176 -3.97 -12.48 10.06
C PHE A 176 -3.39 -11.20 9.45
N ASN A 177 -2.28 -11.27 8.71
CA ASN A 177 -1.73 -10.10 8.00
C ASN A 177 -2.74 -9.53 6.98
N ILE A 178 -3.39 -10.40 6.20
CA ILE A 178 -4.41 -9.99 5.24
C ILE A 178 -5.64 -9.40 5.94
N LEU A 179 -6.13 -10.04 7.01
CA LEU A 179 -7.31 -9.58 7.75
C LEU A 179 -7.05 -8.25 8.47
N SER A 180 -5.86 -8.06 9.05
CA SER A 180 -5.44 -6.79 9.66
C SER A 180 -5.40 -5.68 8.61
N PHE A 181 -4.87 -5.98 7.42
CA PHE A 181 -4.90 -5.03 6.31
C PHE A 181 -6.34 -4.69 5.88
N ALA A 182 -7.22 -5.68 5.75
CA ALA A 182 -8.62 -5.46 5.38
C ALA A 182 -9.38 -4.64 6.44
N ALA A 183 -9.11 -4.87 7.73
CA ALA A 183 -9.67 -4.09 8.84
C ALA A 183 -9.22 -2.62 8.77
N ARG A 184 -7.92 -2.36 8.59
CA ARG A 184 -7.40 -0.99 8.41
C ARG A 184 -7.90 -0.32 7.14
N CYS A 185 -8.27 -1.08 6.10
CA CYS A 185 -8.90 -0.50 4.91
C CYS A 185 -10.26 0.15 5.21
N LEU A 186 -10.98 -0.32 6.24
CA LEU A 186 -12.24 0.28 6.67
C LEU A 186 -12.07 1.68 7.26
N GLU A 187 -10.83 2.11 7.54
CA GLU A 187 -10.55 3.47 7.96
C GLU A 187 -10.76 4.50 6.84
N PHE A 188 -10.61 4.08 5.58
CA PHE A 188 -10.65 4.99 4.44
C PHE A 188 -11.51 4.51 3.27
N LEU A 189 -12.01 3.27 3.32
CA LEU A 189 -13.00 2.73 2.38
C LEU A 189 -14.31 2.49 3.09
N VAL A 190 -15.41 2.75 2.39
CA VAL A 190 -16.77 2.43 2.82
C VAL A 190 -17.30 1.34 1.90
N PRO A 191 -17.00 0.05 2.18
CA PRO A 191 -17.46 -1.04 1.34
C PRO A 191 -18.95 -1.32 1.54
N SER A 192 -19.55 -2.14 0.67
CA SER A 192 -20.95 -2.51 0.82
C SER A 192 -21.20 -3.27 2.13
N PRO A 193 -22.43 -3.18 2.72
CA PRO A 193 -22.75 -3.88 3.97
C PRO A 193 -22.47 -5.39 3.96
N PRO A 194 -22.67 -6.14 2.85
CA PRO A 194 -22.26 -7.55 2.78
C PRO A 194 -20.75 -7.77 2.93
N VAL A 195 -19.91 -6.92 2.31
CA VAL A 195 -18.45 -7.04 2.39
C VAL A 195 -17.97 -6.70 3.80
N LEU A 196 -18.46 -5.61 4.37
CA LEU A 196 -18.14 -5.20 5.74
C LEU A 196 -18.46 -6.32 6.74
N ARG A 197 -19.66 -6.89 6.64
CA ARG A 197 -20.08 -8.03 7.47
C ARG A 197 -19.13 -9.21 7.32
N GLN A 198 -18.75 -9.55 6.10
CA GLN A 198 -17.83 -10.64 5.83
C GLN A 198 -16.44 -10.40 6.46
N ILE A 199 -15.94 -9.16 6.43
CA ILE A 199 -14.67 -8.79 7.09
C ILE A 199 -14.79 -9.03 8.60
N VAL A 200 -15.81 -8.46 9.25
CA VAL A 200 -16.02 -8.57 10.70
C VAL A 200 -16.14 -10.03 11.12
N GLU A 201 -16.99 -10.81 10.45
CA GLU A 201 -17.19 -12.24 10.73
C GLU A 201 -15.90 -13.03 10.56
N THR A 202 -15.14 -12.78 9.49
CA THR A 202 -13.89 -13.51 9.23
C THR A 202 -12.81 -13.17 10.27
N CYS A 203 -12.71 -11.92 10.71
CA CYS A 203 -11.81 -11.51 11.78
C CYS A 203 -12.14 -12.21 13.10
N ILE A 204 -13.40 -12.13 13.54
CA ILE A 204 -13.85 -12.73 14.82
C ILE A 204 -13.66 -14.25 14.81
N ASN A 205 -14.08 -14.93 13.75
CA ASN A 205 -13.93 -16.38 13.62
C ASN A 205 -12.46 -16.80 13.64
N SER A 206 -11.56 -15.99 13.05
CA SER A 206 -10.14 -16.29 13.03
C SER A 206 -9.48 -16.05 14.40
N CYS A 207 -9.96 -15.08 15.19
CA CYS A 207 -9.52 -14.86 16.58
C CYS A 207 -9.94 -16.01 17.50
N ILE A 208 -11.20 -16.44 17.45
CA ILE A 208 -11.74 -17.53 18.29
C ILE A 208 -11.13 -18.90 17.92
N GLY A 209 -10.94 -19.16 16.62
CA GLY A 209 -10.29 -20.39 16.15
C GLY A 209 -8.83 -20.50 16.60
N TRP A 210 -8.14 -19.36 16.74
CA TRP A 210 -6.75 -19.31 17.19
C TRP A 210 -6.59 -19.70 18.67
N SER A 211 -7.45 -19.20 19.55
CA SER A 211 -7.41 -19.50 20.99
C SER A 211 -7.90 -20.91 21.35
N SER A 212 -8.54 -21.59 20.40
CA SER A 212 -8.94 -22.99 20.51
C SER A 212 -7.79 -23.98 20.27
N SER A 213 -6.64 -23.50 19.77
CA SER A 213 -5.46 -24.32 19.47
C SER A 213 -4.49 -24.35 20.68
N ASP A 214 -4.50 -25.42 21.47
CA ASP A 214 -3.74 -25.57 22.75
C ASP A 214 -2.19 -25.54 22.62
N ALA A 215 -1.63 -25.48 21.41
CA ALA A 215 -0.18 -25.54 21.17
C ALA A 215 0.61 -24.25 21.50
N SER A 216 -0.05 -23.18 21.97
CA SER A 216 0.35 -21.83 21.54
C SER A 216 1.27 -21.05 22.48
N ARG A 217 1.37 -21.28 23.80
CA ARG A 217 2.08 -20.31 24.68
C ARG A 217 3.58 -20.04 24.38
N VAL A 218 4.34 -21.04 23.93
CA VAL A 218 5.78 -20.87 23.60
C VAL A 218 5.98 -20.37 22.17
N GLU A 219 5.14 -20.84 21.24
CA GLU A 219 5.20 -20.46 19.83
C GLU A 219 4.69 -19.04 19.61
N VAL A 220 3.66 -18.62 20.37
CA VAL A 220 3.12 -17.26 20.43
C VAL A 220 4.20 -16.26 20.80
N LYS A 221 5.03 -16.58 21.80
CA LYS A 221 6.14 -15.70 22.21
C LYS A 221 7.21 -15.57 21.12
N ARG A 222 7.49 -16.64 20.36
CA ARG A 222 8.44 -16.60 19.22
C ARG A 222 7.88 -15.88 17.99
N ARG A 223 6.58 -16.01 17.73
CA ARG A 223 5.87 -15.37 16.61
C ARG A 223 5.69 -13.86 16.84
N PHE A 224 5.39 -13.44 18.07
CA PHE A 224 5.38 -12.02 18.44
C PHE A 224 6.76 -11.35 18.34
N LEU A 225 7.83 -12.08 18.66
CA LEU A 225 9.21 -11.59 18.45
C LEU A 225 9.57 -11.43 16.96
N ARG A 226 8.77 -11.98 16.03
CA ARG A 226 8.92 -11.81 14.58
C ARG A 226 8.01 -10.73 13.98
N GLY A 227 7.21 -10.02 14.79
CA GLY A 227 6.31 -8.96 14.31
C GLY A 227 5.02 -9.45 13.64
N GLU A 228 4.62 -10.71 13.88
CA GLU A 228 3.39 -11.30 13.32
C GLU A 228 2.12 -10.72 14.00
N VAL A 229 1.07 -10.47 13.21
CA VAL A 229 -0.23 -10.00 13.73
C VAL A 229 -0.83 -11.09 14.60
N GLY A 230 -1.10 -10.78 15.87
CA GLY A 230 -1.86 -11.65 16.76
C GLY A 230 -3.36 -11.30 16.77
N PRO A 231 -4.20 -12.12 17.43
CA PRO A 231 -5.64 -11.83 17.56
C PRO A 231 -5.92 -10.47 18.19
N ARG A 232 -5.12 -10.06 19.17
CA ARG A 232 -5.25 -8.76 19.84
C ARG A 232 -5.05 -7.59 18.88
N GLU A 233 -4.01 -7.65 18.04
CA GLU A 233 -3.73 -6.60 17.06
C GLU A 233 -4.81 -6.57 15.98
N LEU A 234 -5.25 -7.73 15.49
CA LEU A 234 -6.36 -7.82 14.55
C LEU A 234 -7.66 -7.21 15.10
N MET A 235 -7.98 -7.49 16.37
CA MET A 235 -9.13 -6.88 17.03
C MET A 235 -8.93 -5.38 17.23
N GLN A 236 -7.72 -4.93 17.57
CA GLN A 236 -7.41 -3.51 17.67
C GLN A 236 -7.61 -2.80 16.33
N ASP A 237 -7.13 -3.35 15.22
CA ASP A 237 -7.34 -2.78 13.88
C ASP A 237 -8.84 -2.70 13.53
N LEU A 238 -9.61 -3.75 13.88
CA LEU A 238 -11.05 -3.75 13.67
C LEU A 238 -11.76 -2.70 14.55
N LEU A 239 -11.34 -2.53 15.79
CA LEU A 239 -11.89 -1.51 16.70
C LEU A 239 -11.48 -0.10 16.28
N LEU A 240 -10.27 0.10 15.76
CA LEU A 240 -9.84 1.39 15.21
C LEU A 240 -10.69 1.79 14.00
N SER A 241 -11.16 0.83 13.20
CA SER A 241 -12.13 1.12 12.13
C SER A 241 -13.47 1.68 12.64
N LEU A 242 -13.84 1.44 13.91
CA LEU A 242 -15.02 2.08 14.53
C LEU A 242 -14.84 3.57 14.79
N ALA A 243 -13.59 4.07 14.80
CA ALA A 243 -13.30 5.48 15.01
C ALA A 243 -13.69 6.35 13.80
N LEU A 244 -14.06 5.73 12.66
CA LEU A 244 -14.32 6.43 11.40
C LEU A 244 -15.78 6.32 10.98
N GLY A 245 -16.34 7.49 10.65
CA GLY A 245 -17.78 7.79 10.77
C GLY A 245 -18.72 6.86 10.00
N GLU A 246 -18.51 6.65 8.70
CA GLU A 246 -19.49 5.96 7.84
C GLU A 246 -19.59 4.44 8.10
N ASN A 247 -18.51 3.82 8.58
CA ASN A 247 -18.49 2.38 8.88
C ASN A 247 -18.87 2.06 10.32
N ARG A 248 -18.78 3.02 11.24
CA ARG A 248 -18.92 2.82 12.70
C ARG A 248 -20.14 2.01 13.08
N ASP A 249 -21.33 2.42 12.64
CA ASP A 249 -22.59 1.79 13.04
C ASP A 249 -22.74 0.36 12.47
N LEU A 250 -22.19 0.11 11.28
CA LEU A 250 -22.24 -1.20 10.65
C LEU A 250 -21.21 -2.15 11.25
N VAL A 251 -19.99 -1.69 11.52
CA VAL A 251 -18.95 -2.51 12.18
C VAL A 251 -19.41 -2.85 13.59
N GLY A 252 -19.91 -1.87 14.35
CA GLY A 252 -20.38 -2.07 15.72
C GLY A 252 -21.50 -3.09 15.81
N ARG A 253 -22.56 -2.93 15.00
CA ARG A 253 -23.68 -3.89 14.97
C ARG A 253 -23.28 -5.29 14.54
N ASN A 254 -22.38 -5.43 13.56
CA ASN A 254 -21.91 -6.76 13.15
C ASN A 254 -21.02 -7.40 14.20
N LEU A 255 -20.17 -6.62 14.87
CA LEU A 255 -19.32 -7.11 15.96
C LEU A 255 -20.17 -7.59 17.14
N GLU A 256 -21.14 -6.78 17.58
CA GLU A 256 -22.08 -7.14 18.64
C GLU A 256 -22.87 -8.40 18.28
N ARG A 257 -23.45 -8.46 17.07
CA ARG A 257 -24.19 -9.63 16.60
C ARG A 257 -23.32 -10.88 16.60
N CYS A 258 -22.11 -10.82 16.06
CA CYS A 258 -21.21 -11.96 15.99
C CYS A 258 -20.81 -12.46 17.38
N LEU A 259 -20.46 -11.58 18.31
CA LEU A 259 -20.11 -11.97 19.68
C LEU A 259 -21.32 -12.54 20.42
N ALA A 260 -22.49 -11.91 20.31
CA ALA A 260 -23.72 -12.39 20.93
C ALA A 260 -24.12 -13.78 20.40
N GLU A 261 -24.01 -14.02 19.09
CA GLU A 261 -24.23 -15.35 18.50
C GLU A 261 -23.26 -16.39 19.08
N ARG A 262 -21.99 -16.04 19.29
CA ARG A 262 -20.98 -16.95 19.87
C ARG A 262 -21.22 -17.23 21.35
N ILE A 263 -21.60 -16.22 22.13
CA ILE A 263 -21.92 -16.39 23.55
C ILE A 263 -23.16 -17.27 23.74
N THR A 264 -24.20 -17.06 22.92
CA THR A 264 -25.49 -17.72 23.10
C THR A 264 -25.59 -19.10 22.45
N LYS A 265 -24.87 -19.33 21.35
CA LYS A 265 -24.96 -20.57 20.56
C LYS A 265 -23.63 -21.33 20.45
N GLY A 266 -22.52 -20.75 20.89
CA GLY A 266 -21.23 -21.44 20.95
C GLY A 266 -21.18 -22.46 22.08
N GLY A 267 -20.21 -23.39 22.02
CA GLY A 267 -19.89 -24.23 23.17
C GLY A 267 -19.16 -23.43 24.26
N ASP A 268 -19.08 -23.96 25.48
CA ASP A 268 -18.50 -23.28 26.67
C ASP A 268 -17.18 -22.55 26.40
N ARG A 269 -16.28 -23.18 25.63
CA ARG A 269 -14.97 -22.59 25.26
C ARG A 269 -15.12 -21.39 24.31
N GLU A 270 -15.95 -21.49 23.27
CA GLU A 270 -16.20 -20.38 22.34
C GLU A 270 -16.91 -19.22 23.05
N SER A 271 -17.88 -19.53 23.91
CA SER A 271 -18.60 -18.52 24.70
C SER A 271 -17.66 -17.81 25.67
N THR A 272 -16.74 -18.52 26.32
CA THR A 272 -15.72 -17.90 27.19
C THR A 272 -14.81 -16.96 26.40
N LEU A 273 -14.30 -17.41 25.25
CA LEU A 273 -13.41 -16.62 24.40
C LEU A 273 -14.08 -15.41 23.74
N ALA A 274 -15.41 -15.43 23.57
CA ALA A 274 -16.16 -14.29 23.06
C ALA A 274 -16.44 -13.21 24.12
N VAL A 275 -16.36 -13.57 25.41
CA VAL A 275 -16.51 -12.64 26.54
C VAL A 275 -15.18 -11.96 26.89
N GLU A 276 -14.06 -12.68 26.73
CA GLU A 276 -12.68 -12.17 26.92
C GLU A 276 -12.25 -11.16 25.85
#